data_AF-A0A2D6KX85-F1
#
_entry.id   AF-A0A2D6KX85-F1
#
_cell.length_a   1.000
_cell.length_b   1.000
_cell.length_c   1.000
_cell.angle_alpha   90.00
_cell.angle_beta   90.00
_cell.angle_gamma   90.00
#
_symmetry.space_group_name_H-M   'P 1'
#
loop_
_entity.id
_entity.type
_entity.pdbx_description
1 polymer ?
#
loop_
_entity_poly.entity_id
_entity_poly.type
_entity_poly.pdbx_seq_one_letter_code
_entity_poly.pdbx_strand_id
1 'polypeptide(L)'
;MEKKQPEPKTFNLKYLIFIAFGLLAFILFQGTLLKILLIPSLFILGSISTFYKRFTRASIGIELITFVTLFYALSIGPLFALIASVLMVLTAAVVSNRLCIPTLIQVICYTLTIIITLPFLSISAIAYGIIFIVLFNVLLHSAYVFIMSFEPTNSIMSFIVNIALNLFLINNFLISLIP
;
A
#
# COMPACT_ATOMS: atom_id res chain seq x y z
N MET A 1 3.92 -58.90 -36.18
CA MET A 1 4.34 -57.89 -35.19
C MET A 1 3.18 -57.67 -34.22
N GLU A 2 3.23 -58.29 -33.04
CA GLU A 2 2.23 -58.05 -31.98
C GLU A 2 2.41 -56.64 -31.39
N LYS A 3 1.36 -55.82 -31.47
CA LYS A 3 1.33 -54.53 -30.77
C LYS A 3 1.08 -54.79 -29.29
N LYS A 4 2.11 -54.68 -28.45
CA LYS A 4 1.95 -54.65 -26.99
C LYS A 4 1.00 -53.52 -26.62
N GLN A 5 -0.13 -53.86 -25.99
CA GLN A 5 -1.02 -52.86 -25.40
C GLN A 5 -0.25 -52.12 -24.29
N PRO A 6 -0.33 -50.78 -24.23
CA PRO A 6 0.35 -50.02 -23.19
C PRO A 6 -0.27 -50.36 -21.83
N GLU A 7 0.58 -50.76 -20.89
CA GLU A 7 0.15 -51.01 -19.52
C GLU A 7 -0.52 -49.76 -18.91
N PRO A 8 -1.63 -49.93 -18.17
CA PRO A 8 -2.32 -48.81 -17.56
C PRO A 8 -1.39 -48.13 -16.56
N LYS A 9 -1.08 -46.85 -16.80
CA LYS A 9 -0.32 -46.02 -15.86
C LYS A 9 -1.11 -45.94 -14.56
N THR A 10 -0.67 -46.67 -13.54
CA THR A 10 -1.26 -46.63 -12.22
C THR A 10 -1.03 -45.25 -11.62
N PHE A 11 -2.13 -44.51 -11.45
CA PHE A 11 -2.09 -43.18 -10.86
C PHE A 11 -1.64 -43.33 -9.41
N ASN A 12 -0.45 -42.84 -9.08
CA ASN A 12 0.17 -43.11 -7.78
C ASN A 12 -0.58 -42.31 -6.69
N LEU A 13 -1.28 -43.03 -5.82
CA LEU A 13 -2.13 -42.52 -4.73
C LEU A 13 -1.42 -41.47 -3.86
N LYS A 14 -0.09 -41.54 -3.74
CA LYS A 14 0.72 -40.56 -3.02
C LYS A 14 0.59 -39.14 -3.60
N TYR A 15 0.50 -38.99 -4.92
CA TYR A 15 0.30 -37.68 -5.54
C TYR A 15 -1.10 -37.13 -5.27
N LEU A 16 -2.12 -37.99 -5.24
CA LEU A 16 -3.48 -37.58 -4.94
C LEU A 16 -3.60 -37.05 -3.51
N ILE A 17 -2.97 -37.75 -2.55
CA ILE A 17 -2.90 -37.31 -1.14
C ILE A 17 -2.15 -35.98 -1.03
N PHE A 18 -1.04 -35.81 -1.75
CA PHE A 18 -0.27 -34.57 -1.73
C PHE A 18 -1.06 -33.38 -2.32
N ILE A 19 -1.76 -33.59 -3.43
CA ILE A 19 -2.63 -32.57 -4.05
C ILE A 19 -3.80 -32.23 -3.12
N ALA A 20 -4.43 -33.23 -2.50
CA ALA A 20 -5.52 -33.02 -1.55
C ALA A 20 -5.06 -32.23 -0.31
N PHE A 21 -3.87 -32.54 0.21
CA PHE A 21 -3.30 -31.81 1.34
C PHE A 21 -2.91 -30.37 0.96
N GLY A 22 -2.39 -30.16 -0.24
CA GLY A 22 -2.10 -28.83 -0.79
C GLY A 22 -3.36 -27.98 -0.97
N LEU A 23 -4.45 -28.58 -1.49
CA LEU A 23 -5.75 -27.92 -1.61
C LEU A 23 -6.37 -27.62 -0.24
N LEU A 24 -6.28 -28.55 0.71
CA LEU A 24 -6.76 -28.34 2.07
C LEU A 24 -5.98 -27.21 2.76
N ALA A 25 -4.66 -27.20 2.64
CA ALA A 25 -3.83 -26.10 3.15
C ALA A 25 -4.20 -24.77 2.46
N PHE A 26 -4.39 -24.76 1.14
CA PHE A 26 -4.81 -23.56 0.42
C PHE A 26 -6.15 -23.01 0.93
N ILE A 27 -7.14 -23.88 1.18
CA ILE A 27 -8.46 -23.50 1.70
C ILE A 27 -8.35 -23.00 3.16
N LEU A 28 -7.62 -23.73 4.01
CA LEU A 28 -7.46 -23.39 5.43
C LEU A 28 -6.66 -22.10 5.63
N PHE A 29 -5.70 -21.82 4.75
CA PHE A 29 -4.83 -20.65 4.83
C PHE A 29 -5.18 -19.59 3.79
N GLN A 30 -6.29 -19.69 3.06
CA GLN A 30 -6.59 -18.79 1.93
C GLN A 30 -6.54 -17.32 2.35
N GLY A 31 -7.10 -16.98 3.53
CA GLY A 31 -7.04 -15.63 4.08
C GLY A 31 -5.65 -15.20 4.55
N THR A 32 -4.89 -16.11 5.17
CA THR A 32 -3.55 -15.82 5.70
C THR A 32 -2.51 -15.72 4.58
N LEU A 33 -2.58 -16.60 3.60
CA LEU A 33 -1.68 -16.67 2.45
C LEU A 33 -1.91 -15.47 1.51
N LEU A 34 -3.17 -15.06 1.34
CA LEU A 34 -3.49 -13.81 0.64
C LEU A 34 -2.93 -12.60 1.37
N LYS A 35 -3.05 -12.51 2.71
CA LYS A 35 -2.41 -11.43 3.49
C LYS A 35 -0.89 -11.43 3.35
N ILE A 36 -0.24 -12.60 3.44
CA ILE A 36 1.21 -12.76 3.30
C ILE A 36 1.69 -12.33 1.91
N LEU A 37 0.93 -12.58 0.85
CA LEU A 37 1.30 -12.14 -0.50
C LEU A 37 0.95 -10.68 -0.76
N LEU A 38 -0.20 -10.21 -0.26
CA LEU A 38 -0.72 -8.87 -0.53
C LEU A 38 0.10 -7.80 0.19
N ILE A 39 0.45 -8.00 1.46
CA ILE A 39 1.15 -7.01 2.29
C ILE A 39 2.50 -6.61 1.64
N PRO A 40 3.44 -7.54 1.35
CA PRO A 40 4.70 -7.20 0.68
C PRO A 40 4.49 -6.63 -0.72
N SER A 41 3.49 -7.13 -1.47
CA SER A 41 3.21 -6.63 -2.81
C SER A 41 2.77 -5.16 -2.78
N LEU A 42 1.90 -4.79 -1.84
CA LEU A 42 1.48 -3.41 -1.63
C LEU A 42 2.64 -2.52 -1.15
N PHE A 43 3.52 -3.03 -0.28
CA PHE A 43 4.73 -2.30 0.10
C PHE A 43 5.62 -1.96 -1.10
N ILE A 44 5.86 -2.95 -1.97
CA ILE A 44 6.67 -2.77 -3.19
C ILE A 44 5.98 -1.78 -4.13
N LEU A 45 4.67 -1.93 -4.36
CA LEU A 45 3.89 -1.01 -5.19
C LEU A 45 3.91 0.41 -4.65
N GLY A 46 3.72 0.59 -3.34
CA GLY A 46 3.83 1.89 -2.68
C GLY A 46 5.19 2.53 -2.90
N SER A 47 6.27 1.75 -2.71
CA SER A 47 7.64 2.22 -2.89
C SER A 47 7.97 2.60 -4.33
N ILE A 48 7.59 1.76 -5.30
CA ILE A 48 7.83 1.97 -6.74
C ILE A 48 6.92 3.06 -7.32
N SER A 49 5.78 3.35 -6.68
CA SER A 49 4.84 4.36 -7.17
C SER A 49 5.47 5.73 -7.41
N THR A 50 6.55 6.06 -6.71
CA THR A 50 7.27 7.34 -6.87
C THR A 50 8.32 7.35 -7.98
N PHE A 51 8.53 6.24 -8.69
CA PHE A 51 9.58 6.10 -9.70
C PHE A 51 9.47 7.14 -10.82
N TYR A 52 8.26 7.54 -11.21
CA TYR A 52 8.05 8.59 -12.22
C TYR A 52 8.63 9.96 -11.81
N LYS A 53 8.85 10.21 -10.51
CA LYS A 53 9.53 11.42 -10.02
C LYS A 53 10.99 11.47 -10.46
N ARG A 54 11.59 10.35 -10.87
CA ARG A 54 12.92 10.38 -11.50
C ARG A 54 12.93 11.17 -12.81
N PHE A 55 11.82 11.15 -13.55
CA PHE A 55 11.68 11.78 -14.86
C PHE A 55 10.88 13.09 -14.84
N THR A 56 10.14 13.36 -13.76
CA THR A 56 9.25 14.52 -13.65
C THR A 56 9.62 15.40 -12.45
N ARG A 57 9.34 16.70 -12.53
CA ARG A 57 9.58 17.67 -11.44
C ARG A 57 8.35 17.91 -10.56
N ALA A 58 7.47 16.93 -10.43
CA ALA A 58 6.32 17.04 -9.53
C ALA A 58 6.79 17.12 -8.07
N SER A 59 6.31 18.14 -7.34
CA SER A 59 6.62 18.37 -5.93
C SER A 59 5.88 17.39 -5.02
N ILE A 60 4.56 17.32 -5.17
CA ILE A 60 3.70 16.33 -4.52
C ILE A 60 3.26 15.32 -5.56
N GLY A 61 3.46 14.05 -5.27
CA GLY A 61 3.19 12.98 -6.20
C GLY A 61 1.80 12.37 -6.07
N ILE A 62 1.33 11.72 -7.14
CA ILE A 62 0.44 10.56 -7.05
C ILE A 62 1.21 9.48 -6.27
N GLU A 63 0.96 9.36 -4.98
CA GLU A 63 1.67 8.42 -4.11
C GLU A 63 0.69 7.37 -3.58
N LEU A 64 0.89 6.13 -4.03
CA LEU A 64 0.17 4.98 -3.48
C LEU A 64 0.56 4.72 -2.02
N ILE A 65 1.66 5.32 -1.54
CA ILE A 65 2.12 5.21 -0.15
C ILE A 65 0.99 5.56 0.81
N THR A 66 0.20 6.63 0.56
CA THR A 66 -0.88 7.03 1.48
C THR A 66 -1.94 5.94 1.62
N PHE A 67 -2.40 5.40 0.49
CA PHE A 67 -3.35 4.29 0.45
C PHE A 67 -2.78 3.03 1.12
N VAL A 68 -1.53 2.67 0.83
CA VAL A 68 -0.90 1.48 1.41
C VAL A 68 -0.71 1.64 2.92
N THR A 69 -0.28 2.81 3.40
CA THR A 69 -0.19 3.10 4.83
C THR A 69 -1.54 2.97 5.52
N LEU A 70 -2.60 3.53 4.93
CA LEU A 70 -3.97 3.36 5.41
C LEU A 70 -4.37 1.88 5.47
N PHE A 71 -4.08 1.12 4.42
CA PHE A 71 -4.36 -0.31 4.37
C PHE A 71 -3.65 -1.07 5.50
N TYR A 72 -2.38 -0.76 5.77
CA TYR A 72 -1.63 -1.33 6.89
C TYR A 72 -2.23 -0.96 8.24
N ALA A 73 -2.66 0.30 8.41
CA ALA A 73 -3.24 0.78 9.66
C ALA A 73 -4.51 0.02 10.02
N LEU A 74 -5.35 -0.25 9.03
CA LEU A 74 -6.61 -0.97 9.20
C LEU A 74 -6.42 -2.50 9.28
N SER A 75 -5.43 -3.06 8.57
CA SER A 75 -5.26 -4.52 8.45
C SER A 75 -4.40 -5.14 9.54
N ILE A 76 -3.35 -4.44 9.97
CA ILE A 76 -2.31 -4.97 10.90
C ILE A 76 -2.19 -4.08 12.14
N GLY A 77 -2.56 -2.80 12.01
CA GLY A 77 -2.57 -1.84 13.11
C GLY A 77 -1.66 -0.63 12.85
N PRO A 78 -1.85 0.45 13.62
CA PRO A 78 -1.21 1.74 13.38
C PRO A 78 0.31 1.72 13.55
N LEU A 79 0.83 0.91 14.47
CA LEU A 79 2.28 0.78 14.67
C LEU A 79 2.97 0.20 13.43
N PHE A 80 2.40 -0.85 12.83
CA PHE A 80 2.92 -1.44 11.60
C PHE A 80 2.76 -0.51 10.41
N ALA A 81 1.68 0.26 10.36
CA ALA A 81 1.49 1.30 9.36
C ALA A 81 2.57 2.38 9.42
N LEU A 82 2.97 2.79 10.62
CA LEU A 82 4.02 3.78 10.84
C LEU A 82 5.38 3.25 10.37
N ILE A 83 5.73 2.03 10.77
CA ILE A 83 6.98 1.40 10.32
C ILE A 83 6.98 1.24 8.79
N ALA A 84 5.88 0.74 8.24
CA ALA A 84 5.74 0.56 6.79
C ALA A 84 5.80 1.88 6.04
N SER A 85 5.15 2.96 6.49
CA SER A 85 5.19 4.26 5.84
C SER A 85 6.59 4.84 5.83
N VAL A 86 7.32 4.75 6.94
CA VAL A 86 8.70 5.24 7.04
C VAL A 86 9.59 4.49 6.04
N LEU A 87 9.52 3.15 6.07
CA LEU A 87 10.33 2.33 5.17
C LEU A 87 9.95 2.55 3.70
N MET A 88 8.67 2.61 3.35
CA MET A 88 8.21 2.87 1.98
C MET A 88 8.69 4.24 1.49
N VAL A 89 8.63 5.29 2.30
CA VAL A 89 9.12 6.63 1.91
C VAL A 89 10.64 6.62 1.69
N LEU A 90 11.40 5.95 2.56
CA LEU A 90 12.85 5.81 2.38
C LEU A 90 13.19 5.00 1.14
N THR A 91 12.53 3.86 0.92
CA THR A 91 12.71 3.03 -0.29
C THR A 91 12.32 3.81 -1.55
N ALA A 92 11.19 4.52 -1.54
CA ALA A 92 10.75 5.41 -2.61
C ALA A 92 11.80 6.49 -2.93
N ALA A 93 12.41 7.09 -1.90
CA ALA A 93 13.47 8.08 -2.07
C ALA A 93 14.74 7.49 -2.70
N VAL A 94 15.11 6.26 -2.34
CA VAL A 94 16.23 5.53 -2.99
C VAL A 94 15.90 5.22 -4.45
N VAL A 95 14.70 4.68 -4.73
CA VAL A 95 14.23 4.32 -6.08
C VAL A 95 14.17 5.54 -7.01
N SER A 96 13.72 6.68 -6.49
CA SER A 96 13.63 7.94 -7.23
C SER A 96 14.95 8.74 -7.24
N ASN A 97 15.97 8.29 -6.50
CA ASN A 97 17.24 9.00 -6.27
C ASN A 97 17.03 10.43 -5.73
N ARG A 98 16.12 10.60 -4.77
CA ARG A 98 15.71 11.88 -4.16
C ARG A 98 15.66 11.79 -2.63
N LEU A 99 16.81 11.51 -2.00
CA LEU A 99 16.95 11.65 -0.54
C LEU A 99 17.25 13.12 -0.21
N CYS A 100 16.20 13.90 0.05
CA CYS A 100 16.28 15.33 0.34
C CYS A 100 15.30 15.74 1.44
N ILE A 101 15.31 17.02 1.82
CA ILE A 101 14.44 17.60 2.87
C ILE A 101 12.95 17.25 2.66
N PRO A 102 12.38 17.31 1.44
CA PRO A 102 11.02 16.84 1.16
C PRO A 102 10.69 15.41 1.66
N THR A 103 11.65 14.49 1.56
CA THR A 103 11.49 13.10 2.03
C THR A 103 11.36 13.04 3.54
N LEU A 104 12.17 13.83 4.27
CA LEU A 104 12.07 13.93 5.72
C LEU A 104 10.73 14.53 6.15
N ILE A 105 10.27 15.57 5.45
CA ILE A 105 8.94 16.18 5.67
C ILE A 105 7.84 15.13 5.48
N GLN A 106 7.91 14.33 4.42
CA GLN A 106 6.92 13.25 4.20
C GLN A 106 6.88 12.25 5.35
N VAL A 107 8.04 11.79 5.85
CA VAL A 107 8.13 10.90 7.01
C VAL A 107 7.46 11.51 8.24
N ILE A 108 7.73 12.79 8.51
CA ILE A 108 7.12 13.51 9.64
C ILE A 108 5.60 13.61 9.45
N CYS A 109 5.13 13.99 8.26
CA CYS A 109 3.70 14.11 7.95
C CYS A 109 2.96 12.78 8.11
N TYR A 110 3.52 11.66 7.63
CA TYR A 110 2.92 10.33 7.86
C TYR A 110 2.86 9.96 9.33
N THR A 111 3.95 10.21 10.06
CA THR A 111 4.03 9.94 11.51
C THR A 111 2.95 10.72 12.26
N LEU A 112 2.85 12.03 12.02
CA LEU A 112 1.83 12.88 12.62
C LEU A 112 0.41 12.45 12.23
N THR A 113 0.19 12.15 10.95
CA THR A 113 -1.12 11.69 10.47
C THR A 113 -1.57 10.46 11.25
N ILE A 114 -0.72 9.43 11.34
CA ILE A 114 -1.06 8.19 12.04
C ILE A 114 -1.38 8.47 13.51
N ILE A 115 -0.55 9.26 14.20
CA ILE A 115 -0.74 9.60 15.62
C ILE A 115 -2.07 10.33 15.84
N ILE A 116 -2.35 11.36 15.02
CA ILE A 116 -3.57 12.16 15.13
C ILE A 116 -4.80 11.32 14.79
N THR A 117 -4.69 10.35 13.87
CA THR A 117 -5.83 9.51 13.50
C THR A 117 -6.11 8.38 14.48
N LEU A 118 -5.21 8.04 15.41
CA LEU A 118 -5.40 6.95 16.38
C LEU A 118 -6.76 6.95 17.10
N PRO A 119 -7.28 8.08 17.61
CA PRO A 119 -8.58 8.11 18.31
C PRO A 119 -9.77 7.75 17.40
N PHE A 120 -9.60 7.81 16.09
CA PHE A 120 -10.63 7.52 15.09
C PHE A 120 -10.58 6.07 14.60
N LEU A 121 -9.80 5.17 15.21
CA LEU A 121 -9.78 3.76 14.79
C LEU A 121 -11.12 3.03 15.00
N SER A 122 -12.02 3.58 15.82
CA SER A 122 -13.33 3.00 16.14
C SER A 122 -14.46 3.35 15.17
N ILE A 123 -14.26 4.30 14.26
CA ILE A 123 -15.26 4.65 13.24
C ILE A 123 -15.16 3.72 12.03
N SER A 124 -16.06 3.88 11.06
CA SER A 124 -16.03 3.06 9.84
C SER A 124 -14.71 3.22 9.09
N ALA A 125 -14.22 2.12 8.49
CA ALA A 125 -12.95 2.11 7.74
C ALA A 125 -12.89 3.17 6.64
N ILE A 126 -14.03 3.42 5.97
CA ILE A 126 -14.16 4.46 4.94
C ILE A 126 -13.96 5.85 5.57
N ALA A 127 -14.66 6.16 6.67
CA ALA A 127 -14.56 7.47 7.31
C ALA A 127 -13.16 7.69 7.89
N TYR A 128 -12.56 6.67 8.52
CA TYR A 128 -11.16 6.71 8.96
C TYR A 128 -10.21 7.02 7.81
N GLY A 129 -10.38 6.33 6.68
CA GLY A 129 -9.54 6.53 5.50
C GLY A 129 -9.68 7.93 4.88
N ILE A 130 -10.89 8.49 4.83
CA ILE A 130 -11.12 9.87 4.38
C ILE A 130 -10.38 10.85 5.29
N ILE A 131 -10.55 10.73 6.61
CA ILE A 131 -9.85 11.58 7.58
C ILE A 131 -8.34 11.46 7.40
N PHE A 132 -7.83 10.24 7.27
CA PHE A 132 -6.41 9.97 7.08
C PHE A 132 -5.83 10.67 5.84
N ILE A 133 -6.47 10.50 4.68
CA ILE A 133 -6.01 11.11 3.43
C ILE A 133 -6.07 12.63 3.50
N VAL A 134 -7.19 13.18 3.97
CA VAL A 134 -7.37 14.64 4.04
C VAL A 134 -6.34 15.23 4.99
N LEU A 135 -6.17 14.66 6.17
CA LEU A 135 -5.20 15.12 7.15
C LEU A 135 -3.77 15.06 6.61
N PHE A 136 -3.35 13.94 6.02
CA PHE A 136 -2.02 13.80 5.43
C PHE A 136 -1.76 14.87 4.37
N ASN A 137 -2.71 15.06 3.44
CA ASN A 137 -2.55 16.03 2.37
C ASN A 137 -2.53 17.47 2.90
N VAL A 138 -3.33 17.80 3.92
CA VAL A 138 -3.32 19.13 4.56
C VAL A 138 -1.98 19.39 5.24
N LEU A 139 -1.46 18.42 6.01
CA LEU A 139 -0.15 18.52 6.65
C LEU A 139 0.97 18.66 5.61
N LEU A 140 0.96 17.84 4.57
CA LEU A 140 1.98 17.85 3.53
C LEU A 140 1.96 19.16 2.74
N HIS A 141 0.77 19.61 2.30
CA HIS A 141 0.62 20.86 1.57
C HIS A 141 1.09 22.06 2.40
N SER A 142 0.70 22.11 3.68
CA SER A 142 1.12 23.16 4.61
C SER A 142 2.64 23.16 4.77
N ALA A 143 3.26 22.00 4.96
CA ALA A 143 4.72 21.91 5.06
C ALA A 143 5.42 22.36 3.76
N TYR A 144 4.88 22.00 2.61
CA TYR A 144 5.47 22.41 1.32
C TYR A 144 5.36 23.91 1.07
N VAL A 145 4.23 24.53 1.42
CA VAL A 145 4.03 25.97 1.23
C VAL A 145 4.82 26.78 2.26
N PHE A 146 4.68 26.47 3.56
CA PHE A 146 5.23 27.31 4.63
C PHE A 146 6.69 27.00 4.99
N ILE A 147 7.12 25.74 4.92
CA ILE A 147 8.49 25.36 5.31
C ILE A 147 9.41 25.40 4.09
N MET A 148 8.97 24.84 2.96
CA MET A 148 9.80 24.76 1.74
C MET A 148 9.64 25.96 0.81
N SER A 149 8.72 26.89 1.11
CA SER A 149 8.44 28.08 0.28
C SER A 149 8.11 27.76 -1.19
N PHE A 150 7.45 26.62 -1.45
CA PHE A 150 6.99 26.30 -2.80
C PHE A 150 5.81 27.17 -3.22
N GLU A 151 5.71 27.45 -4.52
CA GLU A 151 4.55 28.14 -5.09
C GLU A 151 3.25 27.36 -4.79
N PRO A 152 2.25 28.00 -4.15
CA PRO A 152 1.00 27.33 -3.76
C PRO A 152 0.26 26.70 -4.94
N THR A 153 0.32 27.32 -6.12
CA THR A 153 -0.32 26.87 -7.36
C THR A 153 0.17 25.49 -7.81
N ASN A 154 1.47 25.23 -7.73
CA ASN A 154 2.04 23.93 -8.10
C ASN A 154 1.68 22.85 -7.06
N SER A 155 1.59 23.25 -5.79
CA SER A 155 1.24 22.35 -4.68
C SER A 155 -0.25 21.98 -4.67
N ILE A 156 -1.14 22.89 -5.07
CA ILE A 156 -2.59 22.68 -5.01
C ILE A 156 -3.08 21.65 -6.03
N MET A 157 -2.50 21.65 -7.24
CA MET A 157 -2.87 20.69 -8.28
C MET A 157 -2.52 19.26 -7.84
N SER A 158 -1.32 19.06 -7.32
CA SER A 158 -0.92 17.76 -6.80
C SER A 158 -1.72 17.35 -5.56
N PHE A 159 -2.09 18.28 -4.69
CA PHE A 159 -2.98 18.03 -3.55
C PHE A 159 -4.34 17.49 -4.03
N ILE A 160 -4.97 18.15 -5.01
CA ILE A 160 -6.27 17.73 -5.55
C ILE A 160 -6.16 16.35 -6.19
N VAL A 161 -5.15 16.13 -7.03
CA VAL A 161 -4.95 14.85 -7.72
C VAL A 161 -4.70 13.72 -6.72
N ASN A 162 -3.88 13.96 -5.69
CA ASN A 162 -3.56 12.93 -4.70
C ASN A 162 -4.79 12.58 -3.84
N ILE A 163 -5.59 13.57 -3.43
CA ILE A 163 -6.86 13.32 -2.72
C ILE A 163 -7.83 12.54 -3.61
N ALA A 164 -8.06 13.01 -4.84
CA ALA A 164 -9.02 12.37 -5.76
C ALA A 164 -8.66 10.91 -6.02
N LEU A 165 -7.38 10.62 -6.27
CA LEU A 165 -6.91 9.26 -6.48
C LEU A 165 -7.09 8.39 -5.23
N ASN A 166 -6.65 8.86 -4.05
CA ASN A 166 -6.74 8.04 -2.84
C ASN A 166 -8.20 7.81 -2.41
N LEU A 167 -9.10 8.78 -2.61
CA LEU A 167 -10.54 8.59 -2.40
C LEU A 167 -11.13 7.56 -3.37
N PHE A 168 -10.74 7.61 -4.64
CA PHE A 168 -11.13 6.59 -5.62
C PHE A 168 -10.66 5.20 -5.19
N LEU A 169 -9.41 5.08 -4.71
CA LEU A 169 -8.86 3.81 -4.23
C LEU A 169 -9.58 3.31 -2.97
N ILE A 170 -9.94 4.18 -2.03
CA ILE A 170 -10.73 3.77 -0.86
C ILE A 170 -12.09 3.20 -1.31
N ASN A 171 -12.83 3.96 -2.12
CA ASN A 171 -14.20 3.59 -2.48
C ASN A 171 -14.26 2.30 -3.30
N ASN A 172 -13.27 2.02 -4.13
CA ASN A 172 -13.29 0.85 -5.02
C ASN A 172 -12.54 -0.36 -4.45
N PHE A 173 -11.44 -0.17 -3.72
CA PHE A 173 -10.58 -1.26 -3.28
C PHE A 173 -10.68 -1.54 -1.78
N LEU A 174 -10.68 -0.51 -0.92
CA LEU A 174 -10.66 -0.71 0.54
C LEU A 174 -11.91 -1.46 1.02
N ILE A 175 -13.08 -1.13 0.46
CA ILE A 175 -14.37 -1.79 0.78
C ILE A 175 -14.33 -3.28 0.44
N SER A 176 -13.59 -3.68 -0.60
CA SER A 176 -13.50 -5.07 -1.04
C SER A 176 -12.50 -5.92 -0.23
N LEU A 177 -11.60 -5.27 0.50
CA LEU A 177 -10.45 -5.92 1.15
C LEU A 177 -10.61 -6.07 2.66
N ILE A 178 -11.49 -5.26 3.27
CA ILE A 178 -11.78 -5.32 4.70
C ILE A 178 -13.18 -5.95 4.85
N PRO A 179 -13.27 -7.21 5.32
CA PRO A 179 -14.54 -7.88 5.57
C PRO A 179 -15.35 -7.26 6.71
#